data_AF-A0A3E0PJ46-F1
#
_entry.id   AF-A0A3E0PJ46-F1
#
_cell.length_a   1.000
_cell.length_b   1.000
_cell.length_c   1.000
_cell.angle_alpha   90.00
_cell.angle_beta   90.00
_cell.angle_gamma   90.00
#
_symmetry.space_group_name_H-M   'P 1'
#
loop_
_entity.id
_entity.type
_entity.pdbx_description
1 polymer ?
#
loop_
_entity_poly.entity_id
_entity_poly.type
_entity_poly.pdbx_seq_one_letter_code
_entity_poly.pdbx_strand_id
1 'polypeptide(L)'
;MDAATEKQTGGLKERYARFKNEYPGTRIKDAAVELGVSEGELLATTVGEKAVRLKPDFKSLMHDLHKLGRVMALTRNDEIVHERKGVYENAQTDLPHGMALFVNPDIDLRIFTSNWHFGFAAEVENPRGTLRSIQIFDKDGSAVHKIYLTGDSDLEAYNDLVDRFRDEDQSGSLEVEAKPAPRPDLPDSEIDVEGFRKAWSELRDTHDFFPLLRQFKVGRRQALRLAGGEFAREVPADSFKYLLTEASDRKVPIMVFVGNDGIIQIHSGEVENVLEARGWFNVMDEDFNLHIDQDNVASAFVVRKPTEDGTVTSLELFNKAGRDIALFFGKRKPGIPEREDWRKLIADLEEEFSG
;
A
#
# COMPACT_ATOMS: atom_id res chain seq x y z
N MET A 1 19.97 -16.37 -33.77
CA MET A 1 18.52 -16.36 -33.56
C MET A 1 18.35 -16.47 -32.06
N ASP A 2 18.10 -15.33 -31.43
CA ASP A 2 18.23 -15.14 -29.99
C ASP A 2 17.12 -15.85 -29.23
N ALA A 3 17.46 -16.46 -28.09
CA ALA A 3 16.51 -17.10 -27.16
C ALA A 3 15.41 -16.14 -26.67
N ALA A 4 15.56 -14.83 -26.88
CA ALA A 4 14.53 -13.82 -26.62
C ALA A 4 13.35 -13.88 -27.60
N THR A 5 13.54 -14.37 -28.83
CA THR A 5 12.47 -14.41 -29.85
C THR A 5 11.56 -15.64 -29.69
N GLU A 6 12.01 -16.72 -29.04
CA GLU A 6 11.19 -17.90 -28.76
C GLU A 6 10.16 -17.67 -27.63
N LYS A 7 10.41 -16.73 -26.70
CA LYS A 7 9.51 -16.41 -25.57
C LYS A 7 8.22 -15.68 -25.95
N GLN A 8 8.03 -15.29 -27.23
CA GLN A 8 6.88 -14.49 -27.70
C GLN A 8 5.94 -15.24 -28.66
N THR A 9 6.02 -16.56 -28.75
CA THR A 9 5.08 -17.35 -29.57
C THR A 9 3.82 -17.71 -28.79
N GLY A 10 2.66 -17.20 -29.23
CA GLY A 10 1.32 -17.50 -28.66
C GLY A 10 0.66 -16.32 -27.93
N GLY A 11 -0.66 -16.40 -27.75
CA GLY A 11 -1.43 -15.37 -27.02
C GLY A 11 -1.05 -15.28 -25.54
N LEU A 12 -1.33 -14.15 -24.87
CA LEU A 12 -0.93 -13.95 -23.46
C LEU A 12 -1.42 -15.08 -22.53
N LYS A 13 -2.63 -15.58 -22.76
CA LYS A 13 -3.20 -16.72 -22.01
C LYS A 13 -2.34 -17.99 -22.11
N GLU A 14 -1.86 -18.31 -23.32
CA GLU A 14 -1.01 -19.48 -23.56
C GLU A 14 0.38 -19.31 -22.93
N ARG A 15 0.95 -18.10 -23.04
CA ARG A 15 2.22 -17.74 -22.40
C ARG A 15 2.13 -17.88 -20.87
N TYR A 16 1.03 -17.39 -20.28
CA TYR A 16 0.80 -17.50 -18.85
C TYR A 16 0.56 -18.94 -18.38
N ALA A 17 -0.23 -19.73 -19.11
CA ALA A 17 -0.44 -21.14 -18.81
C ALA A 17 0.87 -21.94 -18.83
N ARG A 18 1.74 -21.68 -19.83
CA ARG A 18 3.07 -22.29 -19.91
C ARG A 18 3.95 -21.90 -18.71
N PHE A 19 3.98 -20.61 -18.38
CA PHE A 19 4.75 -20.10 -17.23
C PHE A 19 4.30 -20.76 -15.91
N LYS A 20 2.99 -20.87 -15.68
CA LYS A 20 2.42 -21.51 -14.48
C LYS A 20 2.76 -22.99 -14.36
N ASN A 21 2.90 -23.70 -15.49
CA ASN A 21 3.29 -25.11 -15.49
C ASN A 21 4.78 -25.29 -15.18
N GLU A 22 5.64 -24.37 -15.66
CA GLU A 22 7.09 -24.42 -15.43
C GLU A 22 7.47 -23.94 -14.02
N TYR A 23 6.77 -22.90 -13.51
CA TYR A 23 7.00 -22.30 -12.20
C TYR A 23 5.74 -22.39 -11.33
N PRO A 24 5.38 -23.60 -10.85
CA PRO A 24 4.19 -23.79 -10.03
C PRO A 24 4.34 -23.03 -8.70
N GLY A 25 3.25 -22.37 -8.27
CA GLY A 25 3.22 -21.63 -7.01
C GLY A 25 3.71 -20.17 -7.07
N THR A 26 4.24 -19.73 -8.21
CA THR A 26 4.59 -18.32 -8.43
C THR A 26 3.34 -17.44 -8.32
N ARG A 27 3.47 -16.30 -7.62
CA ARG A 27 2.38 -15.34 -7.48
C ARG A 27 2.14 -14.63 -8.81
N ILE A 28 0.90 -14.21 -9.06
CA ILE A 28 0.53 -13.55 -10.32
C ILE A 28 1.31 -12.25 -10.57
N LYS A 29 1.70 -11.51 -9.51
CA LYS A 29 2.61 -10.35 -9.60
C LYS A 29 3.93 -10.74 -10.28
N ASP A 30 4.59 -11.75 -9.75
CA ASP A 30 5.92 -12.13 -10.19
C ASP A 30 5.87 -12.73 -11.60
N ALA A 31 4.79 -13.48 -11.91
CA ALA A 31 4.52 -13.95 -13.27
C ALA A 31 4.31 -12.79 -14.27
N ALA A 32 3.62 -11.71 -13.86
CA ALA A 32 3.37 -10.54 -14.70
C ALA A 32 4.69 -9.84 -15.05
N VAL A 33 5.57 -9.66 -14.06
CA VAL A 33 6.92 -9.11 -14.25
C VAL A 33 7.72 -9.96 -15.24
N GLU A 34 7.80 -11.28 -15.03
CA GLU A 34 8.54 -12.20 -15.91
C GLU A 34 7.98 -12.25 -17.35
N LEU A 35 6.69 -12.04 -17.52
CA LEU A 35 6.02 -12.02 -18.82
C LEU A 35 5.98 -10.63 -19.47
N GLY A 36 6.46 -9.59 -18.78
CA GLY A 36 6.52 -8.22 -19.27
C GLY A 36 5.15 -7.58 -19.50
N VAL A 37 4.17 -7.90 -18.65
CA VAL A 37 2.80 -7.36 -18.69
C VAL A 37 2.35 -6.93 -17.29
N SER A 38 1.20 -6.27 -17.18
CA SER A 38 0.61 -5.92 -15.89
C SER A 38 -0.10 -7.11 -15.22
N GLU A 39 -0.29 -7.01 -13.90
CA GLU A 39 -1.01 -8.03 -13.13
C GLU A 39 -2.49 -8.13 -13.56
N GLY A 40 -3.12 -6.99 -13.87
CA GLY A 40 -4.48 -6.93 -14.38
C GLY A 40 -4.63 -7.60 -15.74
N GLU A 41 -3.67 -7.41 -16.66
CA GLU A 41 -3.66 -8.11 -17.95
C GLU A 41 -3.58 -9.62 -17.78
N LEU A 42 -2.74 -10.13 -16.88
CA LEU A 42 -2.68 -11.57 -16.59
C LEU A 42 -4.00 -12.08 -16.01
N LEU A 43 -4.60 -11.36 -15.05
CA LEU A 43 -5.86 -11.77 -14.45
C LEU A 43 -6.99 -11.80 -15.50
N ALA A 44 -7.02 -10.82 -16.39
CA ALA A 44 -7.99 -10.74 -17.48
C ALA A 44 -7.98 -12.00 -18.36
N THR A 45 -6.82 -12.64 -18.58
CA THR A 45 -6.74 -13.88 -19.36
C THR A 45 -7.51 -15.07 -18.78
N THR A 46 -7.89 -14.98 -17.50
CA THR A 46 -8.63 -16.00 -16.75
C THR A 46 -10.13 -15.72 -16.67
N VAL A 47 -10.60 -14.62 -17.27
CA VAL A 47 -12.03 -14.28 -17.31
C VAL A 47 -12.82 -15.39 -18.01
N GLY A 48 -13.95 -15.78 -17.41
CA GLY A 48 -14.78 -16.90 -17.86
C GLY A 48 -14.37 -18.26 -17.33
N GLU A 49 -13.22 -18.37 -16.65
CA GLU A 49 -12.76 -19.60 -15.99
C GLU A 49 -12.58 -19.40 -14.48
N LYS A 50 -11.68 -18.49 -14.09
CA LYS A 50 -11.34 -18.21 -12.69
C LYS A 50 -11.56 -16.75 -12.30
N ALA A 51 -11.94 -15.90 -13.25
CA ALA A 51 -12.27 -14.51 -12.98
C ALA A 51 -13.60 -14.12 -13.65
N VAL A 52 -14.25 -13.12 -13.05
CA VAL A 52 -15.41 -12.41 -13.57
C VAL A 52 -15.05 -10.94 -13.57
N ARG A 53 -15.18 -10.27 -14.72
CA ARG A 53 -15.00 -8.82 -14.80
C ARG A 53 -16.18 -8.13 -14.12
N LEU A 54 -15.89 -7.12 -13.30
CA LEU A 54 -16.88 -6.32 -12.59
C LEU A 54 -16.99 -4.94 -13.25
N LYS A 55 -18.21 -4.38 -13.22
CA LYS A 55 -18.51 -3.03 -13.67
C LYS A 55 -17.67 -2.02 -12.88
N PRO A 56 -17.18 -0.93 -13.50
CA PRO A 56 -16.42 0.11 -12.83
C PRO A 56 -17.29 1.03 -11.95
N ASP A 57 -18.36 0.50 -11.33
CA ASP A 57 -19.20 1.19 -10.35
C ASP A 57 -18.64 0.97 -8.93
N PHE A 58 -17.40 1.43 -8.73
CA PHE A 58 -16.66 1.18 -7.49
C PHE A 58 -17.29 1.84 -6.27
N LYS A 59 -17.99 2.96 -6.43
CA LYS A 59 -18.70 3.62 -5.32
C LYS A 59 -19.82 2.74 -4.80
N SER A 60 -20.69 2.24 -5.67
CA SER A 60 -21.75 1.32 -5.26
C SER A 60 -21.17 0.02 -4.70
N LEU A 61 -20.08 -0.49 -5.30
CA LEU A 61 -19.37 -1.66 -4.80
C LEU A 61 -18.91 -1.45 -3.36
N MET A 62 -18.25 -0.33 -3.05
CA MET A 62 -17.78 0.01 -1.71
C MET A 62 -18.91 0.00 -0.68
N HIS A 63 -20.09 0.51 -1.03
CA HIS A 63 -21.26 0.50 -0.15
C HIS A 63 -21.77 -0.90 0.16
N ASP A 64 -21.55 -1.87 -0.73
CA ASP A 64 -21.99 -3.26 -0.54
C ASP A 64 -20.94 -4.16 0.14
N LEU A 65 -19.68 -3.72 0.27
CA LEU A 65 -18.59 -4.54 0.84
C LEU A 65 -18.85 -5.00 2.28
N HIS A 66 -19.60 -4.23 3.07
CA HIS A 66 -19.96 -4.60 4.45
C HIS A 66 -20.71 -5.95 4.52
N LYS A 67 -21.43 -6.32 3.45
CA LYS A 67 -22.22 -7.55 3.38
C LYS A 67 -21.35 -8.81 3.35
N LEU A 68 -20.08 -8.68 2.97
CA LEU A 68 -19.14 -9.81 2.93
C LEU A 68 -18.73 -10.29 4.34
N GLY A 69 -19.10 -9.56 5.40
CA GLY A 69 -18.66 -9.86 6.75
C GLY A 69 -17.16 -9.63 6.92
N ARG A 70 -16.51 -10.53 7.66
CA ARG A 70 -15.08 -10.41 7.97
C ARG A 70 -14.23 -10.89 6.80
N VAL A 71 -13.45 -9.99 6.22
CA VAL A 71 -12.59 -10.23 5.06
C VAL A 71 -11.13 -9.86 5.39
N MET A 72 -10.21 -10.15 4.48
CA MET A 72 -8.83 -9.66 4.54
C MET A 72 -8.59 -8.64 3.42
N ALA A 73 -8.25 -7.42 3.81
CA ALA A 73 -7.86 -6.32 2.96
C ALA A 73 -6.35 -6.37 2.68
N LEU A 74 -5.95 -6.44 1.41
CA LEU A 74 -4.56 -6.44 0.99
C LEU A 74 -4.27 -5.20 0.14
N THR A 75 -3.34 -4.39 0.63
CA THR A 75 -2.75 -3.26 -0.08
C THR A 75 -1.24 -3.41 -0.09
N ARG A 76 -0.60 -3.04 -1.18
CA ARG A 76 0.85 -3.15 -1.31
C ARG A 76 1.42 -2.12 -2.26
N ASN A 77 2.73 -1.95 -2.18
CA ASN A 77 3.56 -1.43 -3.26
C ASN A 77 4.60 -2.49 -3.66
N ASP A 78 5.73 -2.09 -4.24
CA ASP A 78 6.72 -3.03 -4.73
C ASP A 78 7.49 -3.69 -3.58
N GLU A 79 7.73 -2.97 -2.49
CA GLU A 79 8.61 -3.34 -1.38
C GLU A 79 7.88 -3.78 -0.11
N ILE A 80 6.58 -3.52 0.03
CA ILE A 80 5.83 -3.91 1.23
C ILE A 80 4.41 -4.41 0.91
N VAL A 81 3.97 -5.45 1.63
CA VAL A 81 2.60 -5.96 1.61
C VAL A 81 1.97 -5.74 2.98
N HIS A 82 0.77 -5.15 3.00
CA HIS A 82 -0.05 -4.88 4.19
C HIS A 82 -1.36 -5.64 4.08
N GLU A 83 -1.58 -6.57 5.00
CA GLU A 83 -2.81 -7.38 5.09
C GLU A 83 -3.52 -7.09 6.41
N ARG A 84 -4.78 -6.67 6.35
CA ARG A 84 -5.58 -6.34 7.54
C ARG A 84 -6.93 -7.02 7.47
N LYS A 85 -7.28 -7.78 8.50
CA LYS A 85 -8.61 -8.42 8.61
C LYS A 85 -9.59 -7.49 9.32
N GLY A 86 -10.84 -7.49 8.84
CA GLY A 86 -11.89 -6.65 9.39
C GLY A 86 -13.16 -6.65 8.54
N VAL A 87 -14.09 -5.77 8.88
CA VAL A 87 -15.34 -5.54 8.14
C VAL A 87 -15.28 -4.17 7.46
N TYR A 88 -15.73 -4.08 6.21
CA TYR A 88 -15.77 -2.82 5.45
C TYR A 88 -16.99 -1.97 5.86
N GLU A 89 -16.94 -1.38 7.05
CA GLU A 89 -17.99 -0.50 7.57
C GLU A 89 -17.67 0.99 7.35
N ASN A 90 -18.70 1.83 7.43
CA ASN A 90 -18.60 3.30 7.37
C ASN A 90 -17.98 3.83 6.06
N ALA A 91 -18.41 3.27 4.92
CA ALA A 91 -18.02 3.76 3.61
C ALA A 91 -18.45 5.22 3.41
N GLN A 92 -17.50 6.09 3.05
CA GLN A 92 -17.75 7.48 2.69
C GLN A 92 -17.23 7.71 1.27
N THR A 93 -18.12 7.79 0.27
CA THR A 93 -17.74 7.83 -1.16
C THR A 93 -17.99 9.17 -1.85
N ASP A 94 -18.60 10.13 -1.14
CA ASP A 94 -19.03 11.43 -1.68
C ASP A 94 -18.17 12.57 -1.15
N LEU A 95 -16.86 12.31 -1.01
CA LEU A 95 -15.89 13.30 -0.58
C LEU A 95 -15.33 14.09 -1.78
N PRO A 96 -14.87 15.34 -1.56
CA PRO A 96 -14.26 16.15 -2.60
C PRO A 96 -13.05 15.47 -3.26
N HIS A 97 -12.72 15.91 -4.48
CA HIS A 97 -11.51 15.52 -5.21
C HIS A 97 -11.37 14.03 -5.54
N GLY A 98 -12.48 13.28 -5.61
CA GLY A 98 -12.45 11.86 -5.95
C GLY A 98 -11.86 11.00 -4.82
N MET A 99 -12.15 11.36 -3.58
CA MET A 99 -11.76 10.61 -2.39
C MET A 99 -12.88 9.69 -1.93
N ALA A 100 -12.51 8.53 -1.39
CA ALA A 100 -13.38 7.70 -0.57
C ALA A 100 -12.65 7.25 0.69
N LEU A 101 -13.39 6.95 1.75
CA LEU A 101 -12.85 6.48 3.03
C LEU A 101 -13.59 5.26 3.54
N PHE A 102 -12.83 4.38 4.18
CA PHE A 102 -13.34 3.50 5.24
C PHE A 102 -12.64 3.93 6.51
N VAL A 103 -13.40 4.21 7.58
CA VAL A 103 -12.84 4.62 8.87
C VAL A 103 -13.51 3.79 9.96
N ASN A 104 -12.82 2.75 10.40
CA ASN A 104 -13.21 1.94 11.54
C ASN A 104 -11.95 1.33 12.21
N PRO A 105 -12.07 0.67 13.38
CA PRO A 105 -10.91 0.16 14.12
C PRO A 105 -10.05 -0.87 13.38
N ASP A 106 -10.63 -1.56 12.38
CA ASP A 106 -9.95 -2.60 11.63
C ASP A 106 -9.57 -2.15 10.22
N ILE A 107 -10.56 -1.85 9.37
CA ILE A 107 -10.39 -1.41 7.99
C ILE A 107 -10.36 0.12 7.95
N ASP A 108 -9.16 0.68 7.92
CA ASP A 108 -8.90 2.11 7.78
C ASP A 108 -8.19 2.39 6.45
N LEU A 109 -8.92 3.03 5.52
CA LEU A 109 -8.50 3.23 4.13
C LEU A 109 -8.67 4.69 3.71
N ARG A 110 -7.69 5.20 2.95
CA ARG A 110 -7.81 6.42 2.13
C ARG A 110 -7.78 6.01 0.68
N ILE A 111 -8.87 6.22 -0.06
CA ILE A 111 -9.01 5.73 -1.43
C ILE A 111 -9.04 6.91 -2.40
N PHE A 112 -8.20 6.84 -3.45
CA PHE A 112 -8.18 7.79 -4.56
C PHE A 112 -8.92 7.17 -5.74
N THR A 113 -10.21 7.49 -5.89
CA THR A 113 -11.11 6.78 -6.82
C THR A 113 -10.74 6.99 -8.29
N SER A 114 -9.94 8.01 -8.61
CA SER A 114 -9.42 8.24 -9.97
C SER A 114 -8.49 7.13 -10.47
N ASN A 115 -7.90 6.37 -9.54
CA ASN A 115 -6.95 5.29 -9.83
C ASN A 115 -7.59 3.90 -9.66
N TRP A 116 -8.90 3.83 -9.44
CA TRP A 116 -9.66 2.59 -9.47
C TRP A 116 -10.29 2.48 -10.85
N HIS A 117 -9.82 1.57 -11.68
CA HIS A 117 -10.22 1.51 -13.08
C HIS A 117 -10.81 0.15 -13.49
N PHE A 118 -10.13 -0.95 -13.17
CA PHE A 118 -10.62 -2.30 -13.46
C PHE A 118 -10.97 -3.06 -12.18
N GLY A 119 -12.07 -3.82 -12.22
CA GLY A 119 -12.51 -4.67 -11.11
C GLY A 119 -12.70 -6.11 -11.57
N PHE A 120 -12.26 -7.06 -10.74
CA PHE A 120 -12.44 -8.49 -10.99
C PHE A 120 -12.84 -9.21 -9.70
N ALA A 121 -13.79 -10.12 -9.81
CA ALA A 121 -13.96 -11.18 -8.83
C ALA A 121 -13.14 -12.39 -9.29
N ALA A 122 -12.26 -12.92 -8.45
CA ALA A 122 -11.26 -13.89 -8.84
C ALA A 122 -11.10 -15.03 -7.83
N GLU A 123 -10.91 -16.23 -8.35
CA GLU A 123 -10.58 -17.44 -7.61
C GLU A 123 -9.08 -17.76 -7.73
N VAL A 124 -8.43 -17.95 -6.59
CA VAL A 124 -7.02 -18.33 -6.50
C VAL A 124 -6.91 -19.65 -5.74
N GLU A 125 -6.51 -20.69 -6.44
CA GLU A 125 -6.18 -21.97 -5.82
C GLU A 125 -4.90 -21.85 -4.99
N ASN A 126 -4.94 -22.35 -3.76
CA ASN A 126 -3.76 -22.56 -2.94
C ASN A 126 -3.82 -23.96 -2.29
N PRO A 127 -2.73 -24.43 -1.65
CA PRO A 127 -2.71 -25.76 -1.02
C PRO A 127 -3.76 -25.98 0.09
N ARG A 128 -4.34 -24.91 0.64
CA ARG A 128 -5.38 -24.94 1.68
C ARG A 128 -6.80 -24.83 1.12
N GLY A 129 -6.96 -24.61 -0.19
CA GLY A 129 -8.25 -24.47 -0.86
C GLY A 129 -8.31 -23.30 -1.84
N THR A 130 -9.51 -23.05 -2.36
CA THR A 130 -9.79 -21.93 -3.26
C THR A 130 -10.07 -20.67 -2.45
N LEU A 131 -9.23 -19.65 -2.61
CA LEU A 131 -9.49 -18.30 -2.12
C LEU A 131 -10.33 -17.54 -3.13
N ARG A 132 -11.35 -16.84 -2.65
CA ARG A 132 -12.15 -15.92 -3.46
C ARG A 132 -11.81 -14.48 -3.11
N SER A 133 -11.84 -13.60 -4.10
CA SER A 133 -11.42 -12.22 -3.90
C SER A 133 -12.10 -11.25 -4.85
N ILE A 134 -12.22 -10.00 -4.41
CA ILE A 134 -12.45 -8.84 -5.27
C ILE A 134 -11.10 -8.13 -5.44
N GLN A 135 -10.68 -7.86 -6.66
CA GLN A 135 -9.38 -7.27 -6.99
C GLN A 135 -9.57 -6.05 -7.88
N ILE A 136 -8.94 -4.95 -7.48
CA ILE A 136 -9.03 -3.65 -8.14
C ILE A 136 -7.67 -3.27 -8.72
N PHE A 137 -7.68 -2.75 -9.93
CA PHE A 137 -6.49 -2.35 -10.67
C PHE A 137 -6.63 -0.93 -11.22
N ASP A 138 -5.50 -0.25 -11.36
CA ASP A 138 -5.38 1.06 -11.98
C ASP A 138 -5.40 0.91 -13.53
N LYS A 139 -5.47 2.03 -14.25
CA LYS A 139 -5.56 2.07 -15.70
C LYS A 139 -4.36 1.46 -16.43
N ASP A 140 -3.21 1.38 -15.78
CA ASP A 140 -2.02 0.69 -16.29
C ASP A 140 -2.02 -0.82 -15.99
N GLY A 141 -3.09 -1.32 -15.36
CA GLY A 141 -3.24 -2.72 -14.92
C GLY A 141 -2.45 -3.06 -13.65
N SER A 142 -1.86 -2.09 -12.96
CA SER A 142 -1.22 -2.31 -11.66
C SER A 142 -2.26 -2.59 -10.56
N ALA A 143 -1.96 -3.51 -9.64
CA ALA A 143 -2.87 -3.86 -8.55
C ALA A 143 -2.96 -2.71 -7.53
N VAL A 144 -4.18 -2.26 -7.25
CA VAL A 144 -4.48 -1.20 -6.29
C VAL A 144 -4.85 -1.80 -4.94
N HIS A 145 -5.86 -2.66 -4.93
CA HIS A 145 -6.41 -3.20 -3.69
C HIS A 145 -7.06 -4.57 -3.92
N LYS A 146 -6.98 -5.45 -2.92
CA LYS A 146 -7.63 -6.77 -2.98
C LYS A 146 -8.36 -7.06 -1.68
N ILE A 147 -9.50 -7.72 -1.80
CA ILE A 147 -10.37 -8.09 -0.70
C ILE A 147 -10.57 -9.60 -0.79
N TYR A 148 -9.97 -10.35 0.14
CA TYR A 148 -10.05 -11.81 0.18
C TYR A 148 -11.09 -12.26 1.19
N LEU A 149 -11.90 -13.26 0.80
CA LEU A 149 -12.78 -13.95 1.73
C LEU A 149 -11.94 -14.75 2.73
N THR A 150 -12.41 -14.78 3.97
CA THR A 150 -11.90 -15.60 5.07
C THR A 150 -12.90 -16.71 5.41
N GLY A 151 -12.59 -17.53 6.41
CA GLY A 151 -13.54 -18.52 6.93
C GLY A 151 -14.80 -17.90 7.55
N ASP A 152 -14.72 -16.62 7.96
CA ASP A 152 -15.81 -15.87 8.61
C ASP A 152 -16.54 -14.93 7.63
N SER A 153 -16.25 -15.02 6.33
CA SER A 153 -16.94 -14.22 5.32
C SER A 153 -18.28 -14.84 4.92
N ASP A 154 -19.19 -14.00 4.46
CA ASP A 154 -20.44 -14.42 3.85
C ASP A 154 -20.23 -14.75 2.36
N LEU A 155 -20.22 -16.05 2.04
CA LEU A 155 -20.03 -16.53 0.67
C LEU A 155 -21.27 -16.29 -0.20
N GLU A 156 -22.48 -16.30 0.36
CA GLU A 156 -23.71 -16.04 -0.39
C GLU A 156 -23.76 -14.57 -0.80
N ALA A 157 -23.47 -13.66 0.14
CA ALA A 157 -23.35 -12.23 -0.15
C ALA A 157 -22.26 -11.92 -1.18
N TYR A 158 -21.14 -12.65 -1.16
CA TYR A 158 -20.11 -12.54 -2.21
C TYR A 158 -20.67 -12.91 -3.58
N ASN A 159 -21.36 -14.05 -3.71
CA ASN A 159 -21.90 -14.48 -5.00
C ASN A 159 -22.94 -13.47 -5.53
N ASP A 160 -23.85 -12.99 -4.67
CA ASP A 160 -24.84 -11.97 -5.01
C ASP A 160 -24.19 -10.67 -5.49
N LEU A 161 -23.10 -10.24 -4.82
CA LEU A 161 -22.33 -9.08 -5.20
C LEU A 161 -21.67 -9.30 -6.56
N VAL A 162 -21.03 -10.44 -6.79
CA VAL A 162 -20.41 -10.76 -8.10
C VAL A 162 -21.45 -10.75 -9.21
N ASP A 163 -22.63 -11.34 -9.01
CA ASP A 163 -23.68 -11.38 -10.01
C ASP A 163 -24.24 -9.99 -10.32
N ARG A 164 -24.45 -9.16 -9.29
CA ARG A 164 -24.95 -7.78 -9.45
C ARG A 164 -23.95 -6.88 -10.17
N PHE A 165 -22.68 -7.00 -9.83
CA PHE A 165 -21.61 -6.17 -10.39
C PHE A 165 -20.95 -6.78 -11.62
N ARG A 166 -21.37 -7.95 -12.10
CA ARG A 166 -20.84 -8.57 -13.31
C ARG A 166 -20.97 -7.63 -14.52
N ASP A 167 -19.85 -7.32 -15.17
CA ASP A 167 -19.84 -6.52 -16.39
C ASP A 167 -20.45 -7.27 -17.58
N GLU A 168 -21.05 -6.55 -18.52
CA GLU A 168 -21.53 -7.13 -19.78
C GLU A 168 -20.35 -7.59 -20.65
N ASP A 169 -19.24 -6.85 -20.60
CA ASP A 169 -17.98 -7.24 -21.19
C ASP A 169 -17.24 -8.25 -20.28
N GLN A 170 -17.14 -9.49 -20.74
CA GLN A 170 -16.34 -10.54 -20.12
C GLN A 170 -15.16 -10.94 -21.00
N SER A 171 -14.59 -9.99 -21.76
CA SER A 171 -13.41 -10.22 -22.59
C SER A 171 -12.18 -10.61 -21.75
N GLY A 172 -11.34 -11.46 -22.34
CA GLY A 172 -10.10 -11.95 -21.74
C GLY A 172 -8.89 -11.03 -21.92
N SER A 173 -9.10 -9.80 -22.39
CA SER A 173 -8.06 -8.80 -22.70
C SER A 173 -8.33 -7.49 -21.99
N LEU A 174 -7.26 -6.77 -21.61
CA LEU A 174 -7.33 -5.50 -20.92
C LEU A 174 -6.63 -4.43 -21.75
N GLU A 175 -7.29 -3.30 -22.00
CA GLU A 175 -6.68 -2.15 -22.65
C GLU A 175 -6.03 -1.25 -21.60
N VAL A 176 -4.73 -1.40 -21.40
CA VAL A 176 -4.00 -0.65 -20.37
C VAL A 176 -3.33 0.61 -20.92
N GLU A 177 -3.26 1.64 -20.09
CA GLU A 177 -2.58 2.90 -20.38
C GLU A 177 -1.30 3.02 -19.56
N ALA A 178 -0.15 3.18 -20.21
CA ALA A 178 1.12 3.38 -19.51
C ALA A 178 1.09 4.64 -18.63
N LYS A 179 1.63 4.52 -17.40
CA LYS A 179 1.81 5.66 -16.52
C LYS A 179 2.84 6.64 -17.09
N PRO A 180 2.58 7.95 -17.03
CA PRO A 180 3.61 8.95 -17.33
C PRO A 180 4.83 8.73 -16.43
N ALA A 181 6.03 8.85 -17.00
CA ALA A 181 7.24 8.81 -16.20
C ALA A 181 7.21 9.92 -15.14
N PRO A 182 7.66 9.64 -13.90
CA PRO A 182 7.75 10.66 -12.87
C PRO A 182 8.69 11.78 -13.33
N ARG A 183 8.33 13.02 -13.02
CA ARG A 183 9.21 14.15 -13.28
C ARG A 183 10.39 14.10 -12.31
N PRO A 184 11.63 14.30 -12.78
CA PRO A 184 12.76 14.39 -11.87
C PRO A 184 12.59 15.61 -10.96
N ASP A 185 13.11 15.48 -9.74
CA ASP A 185 13.24 16.60 -8.80
C ASP A 185 14.10 17.71 -9.42
N LEU A 186 13.80 18.97 -9.07
CA LEU A 186 14.69 20.09 -9.39
C LEU A 186 16.02 19.91 -8.64
N PRO A 187 17.14 20.45 -9.14
CA PRO A 187 18.38 20.48 -8.37
C PRO A 187 18.18 21.16 -7.01
N ASP A 188 18.81 20.63 -5.95
CA ASP A 188 18.71 21.18 -4.59
C ASP A 188 19.09 22.68 -4.55
N SER A 189 20.00 23.13 -5.41
CA SER A 189 20.41 24.54 -5.54
C SER A 189 19.34 25.49 -6.07
N GLU A 190 18.28 24.96 -6.69
CA GLU A 190 17.14 25.74 -7.20
C GLU A 190 15.99 25.85 -6.18
N ILE A 191 16.12 25.17 -5.03
CA ILE A 191 15.12 25.19 -3.97
C ILE A 191 15.42 26.34 -3.01
N ASP A 192 14.40 27.15 -2.70
CA ASP A 192 14.45 28.08 -1.57
C ASP A 192 14.37 27.30 -0.25
N VAL A 193 15.53 26.77 0.19
CA VAL A 193 15.63 25.92 1.37
C VAL A 193 15.28 26.68 2.65
N GLU A 194 15.65 27.96 2.75
CA GLU A 194 15.35 28.77 3.94
C GLU A 194 13.84 29.03 4.03
N GLY A 195 13.22 29.44 2.93
CA GLY A 195 11.76 29.61 2.87
C GLY A 195 11.02 28.29 3.12
N PHE A 196 11.53 27.19 2.60
CA PHE A 196 10.95 25.85 2.78
C PHE A 196 10.95 25.43 4.26
N ARG A 197 12.10 25.57 4.95
CA ARG A 197 12.21 25.25 6.39
C ARG A 197 11.33 26.14 7.25
N LYS A 198 11.27 27.43 6.93
CA LYS A 198 10.37 28.35 7.61
C LYS A 198 8.91 27.91 7.46
N ALA A 199 8.47 27.61 6.23
CA ALA A 199 7.11 27.15 5.99
C ALA A 199 6.81 25.80 6.65
N TRP A 200 7.80 24.89 6.73
CA TRP A 200 7.67 23.65 7.50
C TRP A 200 7.43 23.92 8.99
N SER A 201 8.16 24.88 9.59
CA SER A 201 8.01 25.24 11.00
C SER A 201 6.62 25.79 11.34
N GLU A 202 5.89 26.28 10.33
CA GLU A 202 4.56 26.89 10.44
C GLU A 202 3.41 25.90 10.14
N LEU A 203 3.71 24.62 9.87
CA LEU A 203 2.68 23.59 9.65
C LEU A 203 1.75 23.48 10.86
N ARG A 204 0.46 23.28 10.56
CA ARG A 204 -0.61 23.13 11.55
C ARG A 204 -1.28 21.77 11.50
N ASP A 205 -1.24 21.11 10.35
CA ASP A 205 -1.65 19.72 10.19
C ASP A 205 -0.62 18.93 9.37
N THR A 206 -0.47 17.63 9.67
CA THR A 206 0.29 16.70 8.83
C THR A 206 -0.15 16.65 7.37
N HIS A 207 -1.43 16.92 7.08
CA HIS A 207 -1.99 16.96 5.74
C HIS A 207 -1.54 18.21 4.95
N ASP A 208 -1.11 19.28 5.63
CA ASP A 208 -0.57 20.50 4.99
C ASP A 208 0.82 20.25 4.37
N PHE A 209 1.46 19.13 4.69
CA PHE A 209 2.77 18.77 4.15
C PHE A 209 2.73 18.58 2.63
N PHE A 210 1.69 17.96 2.07
CA PHE A 210 1.59 17.76 0.62
C PHE A 210 1.44 19.08 -0.16
N PRO A 211 0.57 20.02 0.25
CA PRO A 211 0.57 21.38 -0.28
C PRO A 211 1.94 22.07 -0.20
N LEU A 212 2.65 21.93 0.93
CA LEU A 212 3.99 22.51 1.10
C LEU A 212 4.99 21.97 0.07
N LEU A 213 5.04 20.64 -0.14
CA LEU A 213 5.90 20.03 -1.16
C LEU A 213 5.63 20.60 -2.55
N ARG A 214 4.35 20.78 -2.90
CA ARG A 214 3.93 21.36 -4.20
C ARG A 214 4.34 22.83 -4.33
N GLN A 215 4.19 23.62 -3.27
CA GLN A 215 4.58 25.03 -3.25
C GLN A 215 6.06 25.21 -3.58
N PHE A 216 6.93 24.39 -2.98
CA PHE A 216 8.38 24.45 -3.20
C PHE A 216 8.87 23.56 -4.33
N LYS A 217 7.97 22.81 -4.99
CA LYS A 217 8.26 21.89 -6.10
C LYS A 217 9.35 20.86 -5.76
N VAL A 218 9.33 20.39 -4.50
CA VAL A 218 10.27 19.39 -4.00
C VAL A 218 9.62 18.02 -3.94
N GLY A 219 10.36 17.00 -4.35
CA GLY A 219 9.99 15.61 -4.09
C GLY A 219 10.07 15.30 -2.59
N ARG A 220 9.32 14.30 -2.11
CA ARG A 220 9.23 14.01 -0.68
C ARG A 220 10.59 13.67 -0.04
N ARG A 221 11.35 12.74 -0.64
CA ARG A 221 12.70 12.39 -0.14
C ARG A 221 13.66 13.59 -0.20
N GLN A 222 13.57 14.41 -1.25
CA GLN A 222 14.35 15.65 -1.35
C GLN A 222 14.01 16.63 -0.22
N ALA A 223 12.73 16.81 0.05
CA ALA A 223 12.24 17.64 1.12
C ALA A 223 12.82 17.21 2.47
N LEU A 224 12.87 15.90 2.77
CA LEU A 224 13.46 15.41 4.02
C LEU A 224 14.96 15.71 4.13
N ARG A 225 15.74 15.51 3.04
CA ARG A 225 17.16 15.87 3.04
C ARG A 225 17.38 17.38 3.27
N LEU A 226 16.51 18.21 2.72
CA LEU A 226 16.60 19.67 2.81
C LEU A 226 16.03 20.24 4.11
N ALA A 227 15.22 19.49 4.86
CA ALA A 227 14.52 19.98 6.05
C ALA A 227 15.48 20.39 7.19
N GLY A 228 16.63 19.71 7.31
CA GLY A 228 17.56 19.91 8.43
C GLY A 228 17.17 19.08 9.66
N GLY A 229 18.15 18.83 10.54
CA GLY A 229 18.05 17.82 11.61
C GLY A 229 16.93 18.03 12.63
N GLU A 230 16.41 19.26 12.76
CA GLU A 230 15.27 19.57 13.62
C GLU A 230 13.94 18.99 13.07
N PHE A 231 13.80 18.91 11.75
CA PHE A 231 12.58 18.45 11.07
C PHE A 231 12.72 17.05 10.47
N ALA A 232 13.91 16.69 9.99
CA ALA A 232 14.15 15.35 9.48
C ALA A 232 15.60 14.93 9.70
N ARG A 233 15.77 13.69 10.14
CA ARG A 233 17.06 13.05 10.34
C ARG A 233 17.07 11.73 9.58
N GLU A 234 18.06 11.55 8.72
CA GLU A 234 18.31 10.25 8.09
C GLU A 234 18.84 9.28 9.13
N VAL A 235 18.29 8.06 9.12
CA VAL A 235 18.67 6.93 9.97
C VAL A 235 18.96 5.72 9.08
N PRO A 236 19.66 4.68 9.57
CA PRO A 236 19.92 3.48 8.77
C PRO A 236 18.65 2.90 8.13
N ALA A 237 18.75 2.43 6.89
CA ALA A 237 17.60 1.95 6.11
C ALA A 237 16.83 0.81 6.80
N ASP A 238 17.51 0.03 7.63
CA ASP A 238 16.97 -1.07 8.42
C ASP A 238 16.46 -0.66 9.82
N SER A 239 16.39 0.64 10.14
CA SER A 239 15.87 1.14 11.43
C SER A 239 14.44 0.67 11.75
N PHE A 240 13.66 0.29 10.73
CA PHE A 240 12.33 -0.29 10.93
C PHE A 240 12.37 -1.63 11.69
N LYS A 241 13.48 -2.37 11.63
CA LYS A 241 13.67 -3.62 12.38
C LYS A 241 13.68 -3.35 13.87
N TYR A 242 14.48 -2.36 14.29
CA TYR A 242 14.51 -1.89 15.68
C TYR A 242 13.12 -1.39 16.09
N LEU A 243 12.52 -0.51 15.27
CA LEU A 243 11.21 0.06 15.55
C LEU A 243 10.14 -1.01 15.82
N LEU A 244 9.98 -1.99 14.93
CA LEU A 244 8.94 -3.01 15.05
C LEU A 244 9.22 -3.99 16.19
N THR A 245 10.48 -4.38 16.38
CA THR A 245 10.87 -5.29 17.48
C THR A 245 10.58 -4.64 18.83
N GLU A 246 11.05 -3.41 19.04
CA GLU A 246 10.82 -2.69 20.29
C GLU A 246 9.35 -2.31 20.49
N ALA A 247 8.62 -1.99 19.43
CA ALA A 247 7.18 -1.72 19.53
C ALA A 247 6.43 -2.98 19.99
N SER A 248 6.84 -4.17 19.53
CA SER A 248 6.27 -5.44 19.98
C SER A 248 6.62 -5.74 21.44
N ASP A 249 7.92 -5.68 21.78
CA ASP A 249 8.41 -6.04 23.11
C ASP A 249 7.83 -5.13 24.20
N ARG A 250 7.67 -3.84 23.89
CA ARG A 250 7.14 -2.83 24.83
C ARG A 250 5.64 -2.64 24.73
N LYS A 251 4.96 -3.33 23.80
CA LYS A 251 3.52 -3.17 23.51
C LYS A 251 3.14 -1.73 23.22
N VAL A 252 3.97 -1.04 22.42
CA VAL A 252 3.69 0.34 21.98
C VAL A 252 2.69 0.27 20.82
N PRO A 253 1.49 0.85 20.94
CA PRO A 253 0.54 0.87 19.84
C PRO A 253 1.00 1.84 18.75
N ILE A 254 1.13 1.34 17.53
CA ILE A 254 1.61 2.09 16.37
C ILE A 254 0.51 2.23 15.31
N MET A 255 0.78 3.08 14.32
CA MET A 255 0.07 3.12 13.05
C MET A 255 1.05 2.84 11.91
N VAL A 256 0.63 2.00 10.96
CA VAL A 256 1.44 1.64 9.79
C VAL A 256 0.66 1.99 8.53
N PHE A 257 1.18 2.95 7.77
CA PHE A 257 0.59 3.44 6.53
C PHE A 257 1.34 2.82 5.36
N VAL A 258 0.63 2.06 4.52
CA VAL A 258 1.15 1.46 3.29
C VAL A 258 0.20 1.79 2.16
N GLY A 259 0.72 2.24 1.03
CA GLY A 259 -0.12 2.63 -0.09
C GLY A 259 0.55 2.52 -1.44
N ASN A 260 -0.26 2.78 -2.45
CA ASN A 260 0.09 2.96 -3.86
C ASN A 260 -0.73 4.14 -4.41
N ASP A 261 -0.68 4.36 -5.73
CA ASP A 261 -1.32 5.52 -6.37
C ASP A 261 -2.85 5.58 -6.16
N GLY A 262 -3.51 4.46 -5.84
CA GLY A 262 -4.97 4.40 -5.70
C GLY A 262 -5.50 4.19 -4.28
N ILE A 263 -4.65 3.87 -3.30
CA ILE A 263 -5.09 3.62 -1.94
C ILE A 263 -3.96 3.74 -0.92
N ILE A 264 -4.30 4.14 0.30
CA ILE A 264 -3.49 3.96 1.52
C ILE A 264 -4.29 3.12 2.51
N GLN A 265 -3.67 2.06 3.01
CA GLN A 265 -4.20 1.19 4.05
C GLN A 265 -3.43 1.39 5.36
N ILE A 266 -4.17 1.44 6.46
CA ILE A 266 -3.65 1.86 7.76
C ILE A 266 -3.92 0.75 8.78
N HIS A 267 -2.87 0.28 9.45
CA HIS A 267 -3.00 -0.46 10.70
C HIS A 267 -2.97 0.52 11.88
N SER A 268 -3.70 0.25 12.96
CA SER A 268 -3.73 1.07 14.18
C SER A 268 -3.86 0.23 15.44
N GLY A 269 -2.73 -0.24 15.97
CA GLY A 269 -2.72 -1.14 17.12
C GLY A 269 -1.33 -1.53 17.53
N GLU A 270 -1.25 -2.43 18.50
CA GLU A 270 -0.02 -3.12 18.83
C GLU A 270 0.36 -4.08 17.67
N VAL A 271 1.61 -4.49 17.68
CA VAL A 271 2.12 -5.60 16.87
C VAL A 271 2.75 -6.61 17.83
N GLU A 272 2.66 -7.91 17.54
CA GLU A 272 3.13 -8.93 18.50
C GLU A 272 4.17 -9.87 17.90
N ASN A 273 3.87 -10.45 16.75
CA ASN A 273 4.66 -11.54 16.17
C ASN A 273 5.60 -10.98 15.10
N VAL A 274 6.71 -10.40 15.55
CA VAL A 274 7.75 -9.83 14.69
C VAL A 274 8.81 -10.89 14.41
N LEU A 275 9.09 -11.17 13.13
CA LEU A 275 10.14 -12.12 12.75
C LEU A 275 10.75 -11.85 11.37
N GLU A 276 12.02 -12.20 11.24
CA GLU A 276 12.71 -12.25 9.96
C GLU A 276 12.69 -13.68 9.41
N ALA A 277 12.16 -13.86 8.20
CA ALA A 277 12.05 -15.17 7.56
C ALA A 277 12.10 -15.06 6.04
N ARG A 278 12.87 -15.94 5.40
CA ARG A 278 12.96 -16.08 3.93
C ARG A 278 13.28 -14.77 3.19
N GLY A 279 14.11 -13.92 3.78
CA GLY A 279 14.50 -12.61 3.22
C GLY A 279 13.50 -11.48 3.46
N TRP A 280 12.43 -11.72 4.21
CA TRP A 280 11.43 -10.71 4.57
C TRP A 280 11.48 -10.42 6.06
N PHE A 281 11.22 -9.16 6.43
CA PHE A 281 10.92 -8.79 7.80
C PHE A 281 9.40 -8.68 7.97
N ASN A 282 8.84 -9.38 8.96
CA ASN A 282 7.41 -9.64 9.03
C ASN A 282 6.81 -9.23 10.37
N VAL A 283 5.56 -8.78 10.30
CA VAL A 283 4.58 -8.89 11.40
C VAL A 283 3.59 -9.97 10.98
N MET A 284 3.32 -10.94 11.86
CA MET A 284 2.47 -12.11 11.58
C MET A 284 1.39 -12.28 12.65
N ASP A 285 0.60 -11.23 12.89
CA ASP A 285 -0.46 -11.25 13.90
C ASP A 285 -1.76 -11.86 13.36
N GLU A 286 -2.68 -12.18 14.27
CA GLU A 286 -3.95 -12.82 13.90
C GLU A 286 -4.71 -12.02 12.83
N ASP A 287 -4.74 -10.70 12.98
CA ASP A 287 -5.53 -9.82 12.13
C ASP A 287 -4.72 -8.78 11.34
N PHE A 288 -3.40 -8.79 11.48
CA PHE A 288 -2.51 -7.88 10.77
C PHE A 288 -1.22 -8.61 10.36
N ASN A 289 -0.98 -8.71 9.05
CA ASN A 289 0.31 -9.13 8.54
C ASN A 289 0.97 -7.98 7.79
N LEU A 290 2.28 -7.87 7.96
CA LEU A 290 3.12 -6.94 7.24
C LEU A 290 4.32 -7.71 6.71
N HIS A 291 4.68 -7.50 5.45
CA HIS A 291 5.84 -8.14 4.83
C HIS A 291 6.70 -7.07 4.16
N ILE A 292 7.88 -6.79 4.72
CA ILE A 292 8.83 -5.80 4.22
C ILE A 292 9.97 -6.51 3.48
N ASP A 293 10.17 -6.15 2.21
CA ASP A 293 11.33 -6.53 1.42
C ASP A 293 12.52 -5.67 1.85
N GLN A 294 13.20 -6.13 2.88
CA GLN A 294 14.25 -5.37 3.55
C GLN A 294 15.41 -4.98 2.61
N ASP A 295 15.68 -5.76 1.57
CA ASP A 295 16.78 -5.53 0.63
C ASP A 295 16.48 -4.37 -0.36
N ASN A 296 15.21 -3.95 -0.44
CA ASN A 296 14.76 -2.86 -1.31
C ASN A 296 14.38 -1.59 -0.56
N VAL A 297 14.59 -1.54 0.76
CA VAL A 297 14.55 -0.29 1.54
C VAL A 297 15.88 0.45 1.34
N ALA A 298 15.83 1.61 0.69
CA ALA A 298 17.04 2.35 0.31
C ALA A 298 17.46 3.41 1.34
N SER A 299 16.50 4.03 2.02
CA SER A 299 16.75 5.06 3.04
C SER A 299 15.58 5.15 4.00
N ALA A 300 15.85 5.60 5.23
CA ALA A 300 14.85 5.82 6.26
C ALA A 300 15.07 7.18 6.93
N PHE A 301 14.00 7.84 7.34
CA PHE A 301 14.06 9.14 8.00
C PHE A 301 13.15 9.17 9.23
N VAL A 302 13.66 9.69 10.33
CA VAL A 302 12.82 10.21 11.42
C VAL A 302 12.39 11.62 11.04
N VAL A 303 11.09 11.86 10.97
CA VAL A 303 10.50 13.12 10.48
C VAL A 303 9.59 13.72 11.54
N ARG A 304 9.74 15.01 11.79
CA ARG A 304 9.00 15.80 12.78
C ARG A 304 8.22 16.89 12.05
N LYS A 305 6.90 16.90 12.23
CA LYS A 305 5.99 17.88 11.64
C LYS A 305 5.24 18.58 12.78
N PRO A 306 5.34 19.91 12.92
CA PRO A 306 4.51 20.62 13.89
C PRO A 306 3.04 20.54 13.48
N THR A 307 2.17 20.45 14.48
CA THR A 307 0.71 20.50 14.32
C THR A 307 0.10 21.33 15.45
N GLU A 308 -1.19 21.65 15.36
CA GLU A 308 -1.93 22.29 16.46
C GLU A 308 -1.93 21.43 17.74
N ASP A 309 -1.82 20.11 17.60
CA ASP A 309 -1.78 19.13 18.70
C ASP A 309 -0.35 18.90 19.24
N GLY A 310 0.65 19.61 18.72
CA GLY A 310 2.07 19.41 19.01
C GLY A 310 2.82 18.69 17.88
N THR A 311 4.07 18.35 18.10
CA THR A 311 4.89 17.68 17.08
C THR A 311 4.42 16.26 16.83
N VAL A 312 4.21 15.91 15.55
CA VAL A 312 4.00 14.55 15.07
C VAL A 312 5.31 14.01 14.49
N THR A 313 5.74 12.85 14.95
CA THR A 313 6.99 12.16 14.67
C THR A 313 6.71 10.85 13.94
N SER A 314 7.38 10.63 12.82
CA SER A 314 7.25 9.40 12.03
C SER A 314 8.59 8.81 11.64
N LEU A 315 8.64 7.49 11.49
CA LEU A 315 9.67 6.82 10.69
C LEU A 315 9.13 6.62 9.27
N GLU A 316 9.83 7.14 8.27
CA GLU A 316 9.43 7.05 6.85
C GLU A 316 10.47 6.26 6.06
N LEU A 317 10.02 5.26 5.30
CA LEU A 317 10.88 4.38 4.49
C LEU A 317 10.75 4.72 3.01
N PHE A 318 11.86 4.72 2.28
CA PHE A 318 11.90 5.05 0.85
C PHE A 318 12.66 4.00 0.04
N ASN A 319 12.18 3.72 -1.18
CA ASN A 319 12.88 2.87 -2.13
C ASN A 319 13.95 3.63 -2.92
N LYS A 320 14.67 2.92 -3.80
CA LYS A 320 15.76 3.50 -4.62
C LYS A 320 15.29 4.62 -5.56
N ALA A 321 14.00 4.62 -5.92
CA ALA A 321 13.38 5.67 -6.73
C ALA A 321 12.94 6.89 -5.88
N GLY A 322 13.09 6.84 -4.56
CA GLY A 322 12.67 7.89 -3.64
C GLY A 322 11.16 7.95 -3.39
N ARG A 323 10.43 6.87 -3.71
CA ARG A 323 9.00 6.72 -3.39
C ARG A 323 8.82 6.15 -1.99
N ASP A 324 7.73 6.52 -1.34
CA ASP A 324 7.35 5.99 -0.02
C ASP A 324 7.10 4.48 -0.10
N ILE A 325 7.74 3.74 0.80
CA ILE A 325 7.46 2.33 1.07
C ILE A 325 6.39 2.24 2.16
N ALA A 326 6.67 2.85 3.32
CA ALA A 326 5.79 2.82 4.49
C ALA A 326 6.07 4.01 5.41
N LEU A 327 5.06 4.43 6.16
CA LEU A 327 5.20 5.42 7.23
C LEU A 327 4.69 4.82 8.55
N PHE A 328 5.47 5.00 9.61
CA PHE A 328 5.15 4.54 10.95
C PHE A 328 4.94 5.73 11.89
N PHE A 329 3.87 5.67 12.67
CA PHE A 329 3.51 6.67 13.68
C PHE A 329 3.14 6.00 15.01
N GLY A 330 3.12 6.75 16.10
CA GLY A 330 2.44 6.33 17.33
C GLY A 330 0.93 6.42 17.16
N LYS A 331 0.18 5.46 17.70
CA LYS A 331 -1.29 5.50 17.66
C LYS A 331 -1.80 6.75 18.37
N ARG A 332 -2.56 7.58 17.65
CA ARG A 332 -3.18 8.79 18.18
C ARG A 332 -4.59 8.99 17.64
N LYS A 333 -5.37 9.83 18.33
CA LYS A 333 -6.65 10.36 17.82
C LYS A 333 -6.46 11.84 17.45
N PRO A 334 -7.26 12.39 16.53
CA PRO A 334 -7.27 13.84 16.28
C PRO A 334 -7.50 14.62 17.57
N GLY A 335 -6.80 15.74 17.76
CA GLY A 335 -6.91 16.56 18.98
C GLY A 335 -6.06 16.06 20.15
N ILE A 336 -5.27 14.99 19.97
CA ILE A 336 -4.43 14.39 21.02
C ILE A 336 -2.97 14.41 20.56
N PRO A 337 -2.04 14.94 21.40
CA PRO A 337 -0.60 14.86 21.15
C PRO A 337 -0.11 13.41 20.99
N GLU A 338 1.07 13.26 20.41
CA GLU A 338 1.72 11.95 20.34
C GLU A 338 1.94 11.34 21.71
N ARG A 339 1.82 10.00 21.76
CA ARG A 339 2.05 9.26 22.99
C ARG A 339 3.53 9.31 23.39
N GLU A 340 3.77 9.43 24.68
CA GLU A 340 5.13 9.54 25.20
C GLU A 340 5.94 8.24 25.01
N ASP A 341 5.30 7.07 25.04
CA ASP A 341 5.93 5.78 24.76
C ASP A 341 6.46 5.68 23.31
N TRP A 342 5.70 6.20 22.34
CA TRP A 342 6.15 6.35 20.95
C TRP A 342 7.33 7.32 20.83
N ARG A 343 7.23 8.50 21.45
CA ARG A 343 8.29 9.52 21.38
C ARG A 343 9.60 8.99 21.97
N LYS A 344 9.51 8.26 23.09
CA LYS A 344 10.65 7.58 23.70
C LYS A 344 11.24 6.51 22.77
N LEU A 345 10.41 5.68 22.15
CA LEU A 345 10.88 4.64 21.23
C LEU A 345 11.64 5.23 20.04
N ILE A 346 11.18 6.36 19.47
CA ILE A 346 11.91 7.06 18.42
C ILE A 346 13.20 7.69 18.93
N ALA A 347 13.20 8.26 20.13
CA ALA A 347 14.42 8.81 20.73
C ALA A 347 15.48 7.73 20.94
N ASP A 348 15.09 6.58 21.50
CA ASP A 348 15.98 5.43 21.69
C ASP A 348 16.53 4.91 20.34
N LEU A 349 15.70 4.88 19.29
CA LEU A 349 16.11 4.53 17.92
C LEU A 349 17.17 5.51 17.38
N GLU A 350 16.95 6.82 17.55
CA GLU A 350 17.94 7.82 17.10
C GLU A 350 19.23 7.75 17.92
N GLU A 351 19.17 7.46 19.22
CA GLU A 351 20.34 7.27 20.07
C GLU A 351 21.17 6.05 19.65
N GLU A 352 20.52 4.91 19.40
CA GLU A 352 21.15 3.67 18.91
C GLU A 352 21.97 3.91 17.64
N PHE A 353 21.43 4.73 16.71
CA PHE A 353 22.06 5.00 15.42
C PHE A 353 22.75 6.38 15.34
N SER A 354 23.04 7.01 16.48
CA SER A 354 23.87 8.23 16.55
C SER A 354 25.37 7.96 16.66
N GLY A 355 25.79 6.68 16.68
CA GLY A 355 27.16 6.21 16.90
C GLY A 355 28.07 6.19 15.68
#